data_AF-A0AAN7D2V6-F1
#
_entry.id   AF-A0AAN7D2V6-F1
#
_cell.length_a   1.000
_cell.length_b   1.000
_cell.length_c   1.000
_cell.angle_alpha   90.00
_cell.angle_beta   90.00
_cell.angle_gamma   90.00
#
_symmetry.space_group_name_H-M   'P 1'
#
loop_
_entity.id
_entity.type
_entity.pdbx_description
1 polymer ?
#
loop_
_entity_poly.entity_id
_entity_poly.type
_entity_poly.pdbx_seq_one_letter_code
_entity_poly.pdbx_strand_id
1 'polypeptide(L)'
;MFSARNCASINHTSTPSINNGRLLLVADPQMTDDNSYNRSWIIMQLSKFYSELYMKRSYRHLENHVRPTDTIIMGDLMDSGRDWDDTKYASEVDRFRRIFPSKAYYMVGNHDVGFGNGIQKHLVERFEDYFGPTSYTFEKYGYTFVIVDTVSLSSSNPAIRNDALHMLESLSSNSTIPRILLTHVPLFRSPQQTCGSQRQSGSHIADRAGYQYQNLVTEELTLLILDKVDPVAVFSGDDHDYCKVVHQLRGNHSAVEITVPTISMAQGLKYPGVMILNIEQGQLATDLCWLPDQIGLFLRYAYLLVFTIVLLLTWHIFQYAFKSNTNGAGYHLAKEELGVQHIQFKSAKRSMSPFFYSIRDVAWVGILAYIICIFIL
;
A
#
# COMPACT_ATOMS: atom_id res chain seq x y z
N MET A 1 -0.63 -8.86 -16.14
CA MET A 1 -1.30 -9.90 -15.32
C MET A 1 -0.97 -9.58 -13.87
N PHE A 2 -1.94 -9.03 -13.13
CA PHE A 2 -1.82 -8.71 -11.71
C PHE A 2 -2.06 -10.03 -10.97
N SER A 3 -1.03 -10.63 -10.38
CA SER A 3 -1.18 -11.84 -9.56
C SER A 3 -0.52 -11.57 -8.23
N ALA A 4 -1.32 -11.63 -7.16
CA ALA A 4 -0.75 -11.65 -5.81
C ALA A 4 0.16 -12.88 -5.68
N ARG A 5 1.36 -12.70 -5.12
CA ARG A 5 2.28 -13.80 -4.81
C ARG A 5 1.87 -14.42 -3.48
N ASN A 6 1.96 -15.74 -3.41
CA ASN A 6 1.74 -16.53 -2.19
C ASN A 6 0.34 -16.39 -1.54
N CYS A 7 -0.68 -15.98 -2.31
CA CYS A 7 -2.04 -15.86 -1.80
C CYS A 7 -2.81 -17.18 -1.98
N ALA A 8 -2.64 -18.13 -1.05
CA ALA A 8 -3.28 -19.44 -1.13
C ALA A 8 -4.82 -19.36 -1.15
N SER A 9 -5.38 -18.39 -0.44
CA SER A 9 -6.82 -18.08 -0.39
C SER A 9 -7.48 -17.79 -1.74
N ILE A 10 -6.75 -17.44 -2.80
CA ILE A 10 -7.33 -17.22 -4.15
C ILE A 10 -7.97 -18.50 -4.72
N ASN A 11 -7.58 -19.68 -4.23
CA ASN A 11 -8.11 -20.98 -4.69
C ASN A 11 -9.07 -21.66 -3.70
N HIS A 12 -9.35 -21.05 -2.54
CA HIS A 12 -10.24 -21.64 -1.54
C HIS A 12 -11.72 -21.42 -1.92
N THR A 13 -12.49 -22.51 -2.00
CA THR A 13 -13.90 -22.52 -2.45
C THR A 13 -14.92 -22.70 -1.32
N SER A 14 -14.51 -22.56 -0.05
CA SER A 14 -15.42 -22.68 1.09
C SER A 14 -16.59 -21.68 0.98
N THR A 15 -17.81 -22.20 1.07
CA THR A 15 -19.03 -21.39 1.03
C THR A 15 -19.18 -20.62 2.35
N PRO A 16 -19.45 -19.30 2.31
CA PRO A 16 -19.75 -18.51 3.51
C PRO A 16 -20.88 -19.14 4.32
N SER A 17 -20.73 -19.18 5.64
CA SER A 17 -21.79 -19.63 6.56
C SER A 17 -21.68 -18.88 7.88
N ILE A 18 -22.63 -19.10 8.80
CA ILE A 18 -22.59 -18.47 10.15
C ILE A 18 -21.25 -18.73 10.85
N ASN A 19 -20.61 -19.88 10.60
CA ASN A 19 -19.35 -20.29 11.24
C ASN A 19 -18.13 -20.23 10.32
N ASN A 20 -18.31 -19.80 9.06
CA ASN A 20 -17.23 -19.71 8.09
C ASN A 20 -17.12 -18.29 7.54
N GLY A 21 -15.98 -17.65 7.79
CA GLY A 21 -15.69 -16.30 7.36
C GLY A 21 -14.38 -16.23 6.61
N ARG A 22 -14.31 -15.32 5.64
CA ARG A 22 -13.06 -14.98 4.96
C ARG A 22 -12.91 -13.47 4.99
N LEU A 23 -12.10 -12.99 5.93
CA LEU A 23 -11.93 -11.57 6.15
C LEU A 23 -10.68 -11.08 5.42
N LEU A 24 -10.82 -10.00 4.66
CA LEU A 24 -9.70 -9.28 4.05
C LEU A 24 -9.24 -8.19 5.03
N LEU A 25 -8.00 -8.28 5.49
CA LEU A 25 -7.37 -7.30 6.37
C LEU A 25 -6.44 -6.41 5.54
N VAL A 26 -6.76 -5.12 5.46
CA VAL A 26 -6.04 -4.11 4.68
C VAL A 26 -5.47 -3.08 5.65
N ALA A 27 -4.15 -3.01 5.78
CA ALA A 27 -3.50 -2.02 6.65
C ALA A 27 -2.88 -0.87 5.84
N ASP A 28 -2.79 0.27 6.52
CA ASP A 28 -2.09 1.49 6.10
C ASP A 28 -2.28 1.84 4.62
N PRO A 29 -3.53 2.05 4.14
CA PRO A 29 -3.73 2.59 2.80
C PRO A 29 -2.96 3.90 2.58
N GLN A 30 -2.86 4.74 3.64
CA GLN A 30 -2.17 6.01 3.66
C GLN A 30 -2.33 6.73 2.33
N MET A 31 -3.60 7.01 1.99
CA MET A 31 -3.96 7.49 0.66
C MET A 31 -3.16 8.75 0.35
N THR A 32 -2.21 8.61 -0.58
CA THR A 32 -1.29 9.69 -0.94
C THR A 32 -2.05 10.94 -1.35
N ASP A 33 -1.65 12.08 -0.79
CA ASP A 33 -2.27 13.38 -1.01
C ASP A 33 -1.22 14.48 -1.29
N ASP A 34 -1.64 15.74 -1.25
CA ASP A 34 -0.78 16.87 -1.60
C ASP A 34 0.29 17.19 -0.52
N ASN A 35 0.13 16.66 0.70
CA ASN A 35 1.03 16.87 1.84
C ASN A 35 1.98 15.69 2.10
N SER A 36 1.73 14.52 1.49
CA SER A 36 2.52 13.29 1.69
C SER A 36 4.03 13.45 1.51
N TYR A 37 4.45 14.21 0.49
CA TYR A 37 5.87 14.33 0.11
C TYR A 37 6.23 15.74 -0.33
N ASN A 38 7.45 16.17 0.00
CA ASN A 38 8.00 17.41 -0.55
C ASN A 38 8.45 17.21 -2.01
N ARG A 39 7.52 17.32 -2.95
CA ARG A 39 7.74 17.12 -4.40
C ARG A 39 7.15 18.27 -5.20
N SER A 40 7.66 18.49 -6.41
CA SER A 40 7.04 19.47 -7.33
C SER A 40 5.60 19.04 -7.67
N TRP A 41 4.73 20.02 -7.93
CA TRP A 41 3.30 19.77 -8.15
C TRP A 41 3.01 18.66 -9.17
N ILE A 42 3.69 18.66 -10.32
CA ILE A 42 3.50 17.64 -11.37
C ILE A 42 3.85 16.25 -10.84
N ILE A 43 5.00 16.11 -10.16
CA ILE A 43 5.44 14.82 -9.62
C ILE A 43 4.50 14.37 -8.52
N MET A 44 3.98 15.29 -7.70
CA MET A 44 3.00 14.96 -6.68
C MET A 44 1.69 14.44 -7.29
N GLN A 45 1.13 15.12 -8.29
CA GLN A 45 -0.09 14.64 -8.95
C GLN A 45 0.09 13.27 -9.62
N LEU A 46 1.26 13.01 -10.22
CA LEU A 46 1.59 11.67 -10.71
C LEU A 46 1.69 10.65 -9.58
N SER A 47 2.32 11.01 -8.46
CA SER A 47 2.46 10.13 -7.28
C SER A 47 1.08 9.74 -6.74
N LYS A 48 0.19 10.71 -6.55
CA LYS A 48 -1.20 10.52 -6.15
C LYS A 48 -1.94 9.59 -7.12
N PHE A 49 -1.89 9.91 -8.42
CA PHE A 49 -2.58 9.14 -9.46
C PHE A 49 -2.15 7.67 -9.49
N TYR A 50 -0.83 7.39 -9.49
CA TYR A 50 -0.34 6.02 -9.58
C TYR A 50 -0.53 5.23 -8.29
N SER A 51 -0.37 5.87 -7.13
CA SER A 51 -0.64 5.25 -5.82
C SER A 51 -2.12 4.85 -5.70
N GLU A 52 -3.03 5.77 -6.06
CA GLU A 52 -4.47 5.50 -6.11
C GLU A 52 -4.81 4.37 -7.10
N LEU A 53 -4.30 4.44 -8.32
CA LEU A 53 -4.57 3.43 -9.35
C LEU A 53 -4.08 2.05 -8.92
N TYR A 54 -2.92 1.98 -8.28
CA TYR A 54 -2.36 0.75 -7.73
C TYR A 54 -3.30 0.14 -6.67
N MET A 55 -3.62 0.91 -5.62
CA MET A 55 -4.49 0.41 -4.55
C MET A 55 -5.87 0.00 -5.07
N LYS A 56 -6.46 0.80 -5.96
CA LYS A 56 -7.77 0.52 -6.54
C LYS A 56 -7.78 -0.78 -7.35
N ARG A 57 -6.74 -1.04 -8.14
CA ARG A 57 -6.60 -2.28 -8.91
C ARG A 57 -6.32 -3.47 -8.02
N SER A 58 -5.41 -3.32 -7.05
CA SER A 58 -5.09 -4.34 -6.05
C SER A 58 -6.33 -4.76 -5.27
N TYR A 59 -7.07 -3.78 -4.72
CA TYR A 59 -8.26 -4.03 -3.92
C TYR A 59 -9.37 -4.69 -4.74
N ARG A 60 -9.68 -4.19 -5.95
CA ARG A 60 -10.66 -4.84 -6.85
C ARG A 60 -10.25 -6.25 -7.24
N HIS A 61 -8.96 -6.48 -7.47
CA HIS A 61 -8.47 -7.82 -7.78
C HIS A 61 -8.69 -8.77 -6.60
N LEU A 62 -8.36 -8.34 -5.38
CA LEU A 62 -8.59 -9.10 -4.14
C LEU A 62 -10.09 -9.38 -3.93
N GLU A 63 -10.95 -8.37 -4.01
CA GLU A 63 -12.42 -8.54 -3.88
C GLU A 63 -12.96 -9.58 -4.87
N ASN A 64 -12.52 -9.53 -6.14
CA ASN A 64 -13.04 -10.42 -7.18
C ASN A 64 -12.55 -11.88 -7.06
N HIS A 65 -11.32 -12.09 -6.59
CA HIS A 65 -10.66 -13.40 -6.58
C HIS A 65 -10.65 -14.06 -5.21
N VAL A 66 -10.39 -13.30 -4.14
CA VAL A 66 -10.50 -13.78 -2.76
C VAL A 66 -11.97 -13.90 -2.36
N ARG A 67 -12.83 -12.99 -2.85
CA ARG A 67 -14.26 -12.91 -2.50
C ARG A 67 -14.47 -12.91 -0.97
N PRO A 68 -13.87 -11.93 -0.27
CA PRO A 68 -14.00 -11.88 1.18
C PRO A 68 -15.46 -11.67 1.58
N THR A 69 -15.83 -12.25 2.71
CA THR A 69 -17.15 -12.04 3.33
C THR A 69 -17.22 -10.69 4.03
N ASP A 70 -16.09 -10.22 4.53
CA ASP A 70 -15.92 -8.92 5.21
C ASP A 70 -14.54 -8.35 4.93
N THR A 71 -14.44 -7.03 4.98
CA THR A 71 -13.16 -6.32 4.96
C THR A 71 -12.99 -5.55 6.26
N ILE A 72 -11.76 -5.54 6.79
CA ILE A 72 -11.34 -4.64 7.86
C ILE A 72 -10.20 -3.77 7.31
N ILE A 73 -10.34 -2.45 7.39
CA ILE A 73 -9.30 -1.49 7.02
C ILE A 73 -8.69 -0.89 8.29
N MET A 74 -7.39 -1.11 8.47
CA MET A 74 -6.72 -1.11 9.77
C MET A 74 -5.95 0.18 10.08
N GLY A 75 -6.64 1.31 10.05
CA GLY A 75 -6.06 2.62 10.37
C GLY A 75 -5.21 3.21 9.27
N ASP A 76 -4.81 4.46 9.49
CA ASP A 76 -4.12 5.32 8.54
C ASP A 76 -4.76 5.27 7.16
N LEU A 77 -6.06 5.56 7.13
CA LEU A 77 -6.86 5.57 5.90
C LEU A 77 -6.32 6.64 4.94
N MET A 78 -5.98 7.80 5.48
CA MET A 78 -5.43 8.95 4.77
C MET A 78 -4.07 9.33 5.34
N ASP A 79 -3.17 9.80 4.48
CA ASP A 79 -1.81 10.17 4.91
C ASP A 79 -1.75 11.50 5.68
N SER A 80 -2.70 12.41 5.46
CA SER A 80 -2.80 13.68 6.19
C SER A 80 -4.20 13.93 6.76
N GLY A 81 -4.89 12.86 7.17
CA GLY A 81 -6.26 12.91 7.69
C GLY A 81 -6.43 13.91 8.85
N ARG A 82 -5.44 13.99 9.74
CA ARG A 82 -5.43 14.92 10.89
C ARG A 82 -5.11 16.37 10.52
N ASP A 83 -4.47 16.61 9.38
CA ASP A 83 -3.96 17.93 8.98
C ASP A 83 -4.96 18.72 8.14
N TRP A 84 -5.95 18.04 7.56
CA TRP A 84 -6.97 18.67 6.73
C TRP A 84 -8.06 19.38 7.54
N ASP A 85 -8.56 20.50 7.00
CA ASP A 85 -9.84 21.06 7.43
C ASP A 85 -11.02 20.14 7.03
N ASP A 86 -12.20 20.38 7.58
CA ASP A 86 -13.37 19.50 7.40
C ASP A 86 -13.84 19.42 5.95
N THR A 87 -13.70 20.50 5.18
CA THR A 87 -14.13 20.54 3.77
C THR A 87 -13.20 19.68 2.92
N LYS A 88 -11.89 19.83 3.13
CA LYS A 88 -10.88 19.02 2.45
C LYS A 88 -11.00 17.56 2.89
N TYR A 89 -11.12 17.29 4.19
CA TYR A 89 -11.32 15.94 4.73
C TYR A 89 -12.50 15.23 4.07
N ALA A 90 -13.67 15.88 3.96
CA ALA A 90 -14.84 15.32 3.28
C ALA A 90 -14.53 14.92 1.82
N SER A 91 -13.80 15.76 1.08
CA SER A 91 -13.40 15.44 -0.31
C SER A 91 -12.39 14.28 -0.39
N GLU A 92 -11.53 14.13 0.62
CA GLU A 92 -10.59 13.01 0.73
C GLU A 92 -11.33 11.72 1.09
N VAL A 93 -12.40 11.77 1.91
CA VAL A 93 -13.28 10.62 2.18
C VAL A 93 -13.93 10.12 0.89
N ASP A 94 -14.42 11.02 0.03
CA ASP A 94 -14.98 10.63 -1.27
C ASP A 94 -13.93 10.00 -2.18
N ARG A 95 -12.67 10.48 -2.13
CA ARG A 95 -11.57 9.82 -2.85
C ARG A 95 -11.27 8.44 -2.28
N PHE A 96 -11.19 8.30 -0.96
CA PHE A 96 -10.97 7.02 -0.30
C PHE A 96 -12.04 5.99 -0.68
N ARG A 97 -13.33 6.37 -0.65
CA ARG A 97 -14.46 5.50 -1.03
C ARG A 97 -14.46 5.10 -2.52
N ARG A 98 -13.78 5.84 -3.40
CA ARG A 98 -13.59 5.44 -4.81
C ARG A 98 -12.50 4.37 -4.98
N ILE A 99 -11.58 4.27 -4.03
CA ILE A 99 -10.53 3.24 -3.98
C ILE A 99 -11.08 1.98 -3.32
N PHE A 100 -11.76 2.14 -2.19
CA PHE A 100 -12.33 1.09 -1.35
C PHE A 100 -13.86 1.22 -1.27
N PRO A 101 -14.60 0.82 -2.32
CA PRO A 101 -16.04 1.05 -2.41
C PRO A 101 -16.90 0.07 -1.58
N SER A 102 -16.34 -1.08 -1.20
CA SER A 102 -17.05 -2.10 -0.42
C SER A 102 -17.17 -1.64 1.04
N LYS A 103 -18.25 -2.04 1.71
CA LYS A 103 -18.39 -1.81 3.16
C LYS A 103 -17.27 -2.53 3.91
N ALA A 104 -16.69 -1.86 4.89
CA ALA A 104 -15.64 -2.40 5.73
C ALA A 104 -15.86 -1.98 7.19
N TYR A 105 -15.23 -2.72 8.10
CA TYR A 105 -14.97 -2.24 9.45
C TYR A 105 -13.73 -1.36 9.41
N TYR A 106 -13.79 -0.21 10.05
CA TYR A 106 -12.70 0.75 10.07
C TYR A 106 -12.07 0.81 11.45
N MET A 107 -10.76 1.04 11.45
CA MET A 107 -9.99 1.40 12.61
C MET A 107 -9.33 2.75 12.35
N VAL A 108 -9.08 3.51 13.40
CA VAL A 108 -8.39 4.80 13.33
C VAL A 108 -6.88 4.60 13.47
N GLY A 109 -6.09 5.40 12.75
CA GLY A 109 -4.63 5.47 12.92
C GLY A 109 -4.10 6.86 13.26
N ASN A 110 -2.79 6.97 13.46
CA ASN A 110 -2.15 8.23 13.85
C ASN A 110 -2.17 9.30 12.76
N HIS A 111 -2.16 8.92 11.48
CA HIS A 111 -2.32 9.87 10.38
C HIS A 111 -3.76 10.38 10.25
N ASP A 112 -4.73 9.63 10.78
CA ASP A 112 -6.15 10.02 10.73
C ASP A 112 -6.50 11.09 11.78
N VAL A 113 -6.01 10.94 13.03
CA VAL A 113 -6.43 11.81 14.16
C VAL A 113 -5.28 12.34 15.04
N GLY A 114 -4.04 11.90 14.82
CA GLY A 114 -2.88 12.17 15.68
C GLY A 114 -2.59 11.04 16.67
N PHE A 115 -1.66 11.27 17.60
CA PHE A 115 -1.25 10.28 18.59
C PHE A 115 -1.23 10.85 20.01
N GLY A 116 -1.81 10.10 20.97
CA GLY A 116 -1.75 10.38 22.40
C GLY A 116 -2.22 11.80 22.76
N ASN A 117 -1.35 12.56 23.42
CA ASN A 117 -1.64 13.94 23.84
C ASN A 117 -1.67 14.95 22.69
N GLY A 118 -1.24 14.56 21.49
CA GLY A 118 -1.34 15.41 20.29
C GLY A 118 -2.71 15.36 19.62
N ILE A 119 -3.60 14.47 20.04
CA ILE A 119 -4.94 14.31 19.45
C ILE A 119 -5.84 15.46 19.89
N GLN A 120 -6.62 15.97 18.94
CA GLN A 120 -7.70 16.93 19.20
C GLN A 120 -9.04 16.21 19.10
N LYS A 121 -9.94 16.43 20.07
CA LYS A 121 -11.22 15.70 20.16
C LYS A 121 -12.08 15.82 18.88
N HIS A 122 -12.10 17.00 18.27
CA HIS A 122 -12.86 17.22 17.03
C HIS A 122 -12.37 16.33 15.86
N LEU A 123 -11.09 15.92 15.82
CA LEU A 123 -10.58 15.03 14.78
C LEU A 123 -11.10 13.60 14.96
N VAL A 124 -11.21 13.15 16.21
CA VAL A 124 -11.83 11.86 16.56
C VAL A 124 -13.31 11.88 16.19
N GLU A 125 -14.06 12.89 16.62
CA GLU A 125 -15.48 13.05 16.30
C GLU A 125 -15.71 13.09 14.78
N ARG A 126 -14.88 13.84 14.05
CA ARG A 126 -14.93 13.89 12.59
C ARG A 126 -14.65 12.54 11.95
N PHE A 127 -13.66 11.78 12.45
CA PHE A 127 -13.43 10.42 11.95
C PHE A 127 -14.66 9.54 12.17
N GLU A 128 -15.26 9.62 13.37
CA GLU A 128 -16.44 8.83 13.74
C GLU A 128 -17.66 9.11 12.88
N ASP A 129 -17.88 10.37 12.49
CA ASP A 129 -18.96 10.78 11.59
C ASP A 129 -18.91 10.07 10.22
N TYR A 130 -17.72 9.75 9.72
CA TYR A 130 -17.54 9.13 8.40
C TYR A 130 -17.31 7.62 8.43
N PHE A 131 -16.64 7.12 9.47
CA PHE A 131 -16.12 5.75 9.55
C PHE A 131 -16.66 4.93 10.74
N GLY A 132 -17.41 5.57 11.65
CA GLY A 132 -17.95 4.94 12.85
C GLY A 132 -17.01 5.02 14.05
N PRO A 133 -17.42 4.46 15.21
CA PRO A 133 -16.68 4.60 16.47
C PRO A 133 -15.23 4.12 16.35
N THR A 134 -14.30 4.76 17.07
CA THR A 134 -12.88 4.35 16.99
C THR A 134 -12.54 3.11 17.80
N SER A 135 -13.34 2.80 18.83
CA SER A 135 -13.23 1.59 19.67
C SER A 135 -14.58 0.90 19.78
N TYR A 136 -14.65 -0.37 19.37
CA TYR A 136 -15.91 -1.11 19.37
C TYR A 136 -15.69 -2.62 19.25
N THR A 137 -16.75 -3.37 19.48
CA THR A 137 -16.78 -4.82 19.28
C THR A 137 -17.89 -5.22 18.31
N PHE A 138 -17.70 -6.36 17.65
CA PHE A 138 -18.76 -7.02 16.90
C PHE A 138 -18.56 -8.54 16.92
N GLU A 139 -19.65 -9.29 16.87
CA GLU A 139 -19.61 -10.74 16.88
C GLU A 139 -19.90 -11.31 15.50
N LYS A 140 -19.00 -12.17 15.01
CA LYS A 140 -19.15 -12.86 13.73
C LYS A 140 -18.35 -14.15 13.71
N TYR A 141 -18.84 -15.16 13.01
CA TYR A 141 -18.12 -16.43 12.81
C TYR A 141 -17.75 -17.19 14.09
N GLY A 142 -18.49 -16.95 15.18
CA GLY A 142 -18.19 -17.52 16.50
C GLY A 142 -17.06 -16.82 17.25
N TYR A 143 -16.67 -15.62 16.84
CA TYR A 143 -15.67 -14.77 17.50
C TYR A 143 -16.23 -13.40 17.82
N THR A 144 -15.72 -12.79 18.89
CA THR A 144 -15.86 -11.37 19.15
C THR A 144 -14.63 -10.65 18.61
N PHE A 145 -14.81 -9.80 17.60
CA PHE A 145 -13.77 -8.91 17.11
C PHE A 145 -13.74 -7.68 18.03
N VAL A 146 -12.55 -7.30 18.49
CA VAL A 146 -12.33 -6.19 19.40
C VAL A 146 -11.38 -5.21 18.74
N ILE A 147 -11.91 -4.08 18.26
CA ILE A 147 -11.13 -2.99 17.64
C ILE A 147 -10.86 -1.95 18.72
N VAL A 148 -9.58 -1.67 18.97
CA VAL A 148 -9.15 -0.74 20.01
C VAL A 148 -8.41 0.43 19.38
N ASP A 149 -8.87 1.65 19.69
CA ASP A 149 -8.18 2.89 19.38
C ASP A 149 -6.96 3.07 20.30
N THR A 150 -5.85 2.44 19.92
CA THR A 150 -4.60 2.51 20.68
C THR A 150 -3.96 3.89 20.63
N VAL A 151 -4.26 4.71 19.60
CA VAL A 151 -3.68 6.06 19.49
C VAL A 151 -4.31 7.01 20.49
N SER A 152 -5.63 6.96 20.68
CA SER A 152 -6.36 7.72 21.71
C SER A 152 -6.14 7.15 23.11
N LEU A 153 -6.10 5.82 23.26
CA LEU A 153 -5.81 5.16 24.54
C LEU A 153 -4.42 5.56 25.09
N SER A 154 -3.47 5.90 24.22
CA SER A 154 -2.14 6.39 24.58
C SER A 154 -2.13 7.83 25.12
N SER A 155 -3.26 8.53 25.12
CA SER A 155 -3.39 9.88 25.66
C SER A 155 -3.48 9.86 27.20
N SER A 156 -2.94 10.89 27.85
CA SER A 156 -3.22 11.16 29.26
C SER A 156 -4.46 12.05 29.47
N ASN A 157 -5.02 12.60 28.39
CA ASN A 157 -6.24 13.41 28.45
C ASN A 157 -7.48 12.50 28.51
N PRO A 158 -8.29 12.54 29.59
CA PRO A 158 -9.48 11.70 29.71
C PRO A 158 -10.51 11.91 28.58
N ALA A 159 -10.63 13.12 28.02
CA ALA A 159 -11.56 13.41 26.93
C ALA A 159 -11.20 12.68 25.61
N ILE A 160 -9.95 12.23 25.49
CA ILE A 160 -9.46 11.44 24.36
C ILE A 160 -9.40 9.94 24.75
N ARG A 161 -8.87 9.63 25.93
CA ARG A 161 -8.59 8.26 26.38
C ARG A 161 -9.84 7.46 26.76
N ASN A 162 -10.83 8.10 27.39
CA ASN A 162 -11.85 7.37 28.14
C ASN A 162 -12.76 6.51 27.27
N ASP A 163 -13.06 6.92 26.03
CA ASP A 163 -13.95 6.14 25.17
C ASP A 163 -13.34 4.76 24.86
N ALA A 164 -12.05 4.71 24.50
CA ALA A 164 -11.30 3.48 24.29
C ALA A 164 -11.15 2.66 25.58
N LEU A 165 -10.85 3.33 26.70
CA LEU A 165 -10.69 2.67 28.01
C LEU A 165 -12.01 2.03 28.49
N HIS A 166 -13.13 2.75 28.39
CA HIS A 166 -14.43 2.24 28.79
C HIS A 166 -14.90 1.08 27.91
N MET A 167 -14.59 1.11 26.61
CA MET A 167 -14.85 -0.04 25.74
C MET A 167 -14.08 -1.28 26.24
N LEU A 168 -12.79 -1.15 26.55
CA LEU A 168 -11.99 -2.24 27.13
C LEU A 168 -12.50 -2.71 28.50
N GLU A 169 -12.90 -1.80 29.37
CA GLU A 169 -13.45 -2.11 30.69
C GLU A 169 -14.82 -2.79 30.62
N SER A 170 -15.59 -2.55 29.56
CA SER A 170 -16.89 -3.18 29.33
C SER A 170 -16.81 -4.65 28.94
N LEU A 171 -15.61 -5.15 28.57
CA LEU A 171 -15.40 -6.55 28.20
C LEU A 171 -15.58 -7.47 29.42
N SER A 172 -16.51 -8.41 29.33
CA SER A 172 -16.72 -9.43 30.36
C SER A 172 -15.50 -10.34 30.51
N SER A 173 -15.01 -10.56 31.72
CA SER A 173 -13.91 -11.50 31.99
C SER A 173 -14.30 -12.98 31.78
N ASN A 174 -15.60 -13.28 31.70
CA ASN A 174 -16.13 -14.66 31.64
C ASN A 174 -16.77 -14.98 30.28
N SER A 175 -16.30 -14.34 29.21
CA SER A 175 -16.79 -14.62 27.86
C SER A 175 -16.45 -16.06 27.45
N THR A 176 -17.44 -16.81 26.98
CA THR A 176 -17.23 -18.13 26.35
C THR A 176 -16.87 -18.01 24.87
N ILE A 177 -17.06 -16.83 24.28
CA ILE A 177 -16.76 -16.54 22.86
C ILE A 177 -15.31 -16.05 22.78
N PRO A 178 -14.45 -16.70 21.96
CA PRO A 178 -13.06 -16.29 21.77
C PRO A 178 -12.95 -14.92 21.08
N ARG A 179 -11.92 -14.15 21.46
CA ARG A 179 -11.73 -12.78 20.96
C ARG A 179 -10.57 -12.65 19.99
N ILE A 180 -10.76 -11.82 18.98
CA ILE A 180 -9.71 -11.40 18.04
C ILE A 180 -9.48 -9.92 18.26
N LEU A 181 -8.27 -9.54 18.65
CA LEU A 181 -7.88 -8.15 18.91
C LEU A 181 -7.36 -7.52 17.62
N LEU A 182 -7.77 -6.28 17.37
CA LEU A 182 -7.25 -5.44 16.30
C LEU A 182 -6.82 -4.10 16.88
N THR A 183 -5.58 -3.72 16.60
CA THR A 183 -4.99 -2.43 16.98
C THR A 183 -4.34 -1.79 15.76
N HIS A 184 -4.26 -0.47 15.70
CA HIS A 184 -3.50 0.16 14.62
C HIS A 184 -2.00 0.05 14.92
N VAL A 185 -1.58 0.59 16.07
CA VAL A 185 -0.18 0.49 16.51
C VAL A 185 0.09 -0.92 17.06
N PRO A 186 1.19 -1.59 16.66
CA PRO A 186 1.54 -2.91 17.17
C PRO A 186 1.77 -2.93 18.68
N LEU A 187 1.48 -4.06 19.33
CA LEU A 187 1.70 -4.18 20.78
C LEU A 187 3.19 -4.28 21.11
N PHE A 188 3.53 -3.87 22.34
CA PHE A 188 4.88 -3.89 22.87
C PHE A 188 5.56 -5.25 22.67
N ARG A 189 6.84 -5.23 22.29
CA ARG A 189 7.69 -6.42 22.14
C ARG A 189 9.13 -6.06 22.47
N SER A 190 9.90 -7.03 22.96
CA SER A 190 11.30 -6.79 23.28
C SER A 190 12.09 -6.42 22.01
N PRO A 191 13.15 -5.60 22.11
CA PRO A 191 13.98 -5.24 20.95
C PRO A 191 14.65 -6.42 20.25
N GLN A 192 14.79 -7.57 20.93
CA GLN A 192 15.37 -8.79 20.38
C GLN A 192 14.32 -9.67 19.67
N GLN A 193 13.04 -9.37 19.83
CA GLN A 193 11.96 -10.12 19.22
C GLN A 193 11.96 -9.91 17.70
N THR A 194 12.23 -10.97 16.95
CA THR A 194 12.23 -10.91 15.49
C THR A 194 10.85 -11.14 14.90
N CYS A 195 10.61 -10.54 13.73
CA CYS A 195 9.34 -10.57 13.00
C CYS A 195 9.13 -11.81 12.12
N GLY A 196 10.11 -12.70 12.05
CA GLY A 196 10.11 -13.86 11.17
C GLY A 196 10.58 -13.57 9.74
N SER A 197 10.61 -14.63 8.91
CA SER A 197 11.26 -14.64 7.60
C SER A 197 10.50 -13.92 6.47
N GLN A 198 9.24 -13.56 6.70
CA GLN A 198 8.42 -12.87 5.68
C GLN A 198 8.60 -11.35 5.70
N ARG A 199 9.20 -10.78 6.75
CA ARG A 199 9.51 -9.34 6.81
C ARG A 199 10.48 -8.96 5.68
N GLN A 200 10.24 -7.82 5.02
CA GLN A 200 11.09 -7.36 3.92
C GLN A 200 12.24 -6.47 4.38
N SER A 201 12.07 -5.75 5.49
CA SER A 201 12.98 -4.71 5.96
C SER A 201 13.48 -4.96 7.39
N GLY A 202 14.79 -5.17 7.57
CA GLY A 202 15.35 -5.47 8.89
C GLY A 202 14.82 -6.78 9.50
N SER A 203 14.99 -6.96 10.81
CA SER A 203 14.60 -8.19 11.52
C SER A 203 13.53 -7.99 12.61
N HIS A 204 13.31 -6.76 13.05
CA HIS A 204 12.45 -6.40 14.19
C HIS A 204 11.86 -5.01 13.97
N ILE A 205 10.80 -4.68 14.72
CA ILE A 205 10.26 -3.33 14.83
C ILE A 205 11.08 -2.59 15.88
N ALA A 206 11.67 -1.45 15.50
CA ALA A 206 12.41 -0.62 16.45
C ALA A 206 11.42 0.20 17.28
N ASP A 207 11.48 0.07 18.60
CA ASP A 207 10.67 0.88 19.53
C ASP A 207 11.15 2.35 19.51
N ARG A 208 10.46 3.18 18.73
CA ARG A 208 10.77 4.59 18.54
C ARG A 208 9.48 5.40 18.62
N ALA A 209 9.63 6.64 19.06
CA ALA A 209 8.55 7.62 19.09
C ALA A 209 9.03 8.95 18.53
N GLY A 210 8.10 9.78 18.08
CA GLY A 210 8.37 11.13 17.62
C GLY A 210 7.13 12.00 17.62
N TYR A 211 7.10 13.00 16.74
CA TYR A 211 5.96 13.91 16.66
C TYR A 211 4.70 13.19 16.17
N GLN A 212 3.75 12.99 17.09
CA GLN A 212 2.46 12.34 16.83
C GLN A 212 2.57 10.95 16.18
N TYR A 213 3.56 10.14 16.57
CA TYR A 213 3.64 8.71 16.26
C TYR A 213 4.46 7.95 17.32
N GLN A 214 4.20 6.65 17.43
CA GLN A 214 4.99 5.70 18.20
C GLN A 214 4.87 4.31 17.57
N ASN A 215 6.00 3.63 17.35
CA ASN A 215 6.02 2.37 16.58
C ASN A 215 5.42 1.17 17.32
N LEU A 216 5.35 1.23 18.66
CA LEU A 216 4.81 0.18 19.51
C LEU A 216 3.98 0.82 20.63
N VAL A 217 2.84 0.22 20.98
CA VAL A 217 2.11 0.59 22.21
C VAL A 217 3.03 0.35 23.42
N THR A 218 2.89 1.16 24.48
CA THR A 218 3.70 0.98 25.70
C THR A 218 3.48 -0.39 26.33
N GLU A 219 4.48 -0.89 27.06
CA GLU A 219 4.39 -2.17 27.77
C GLU A 219 3.19 -2.22 28.73
N GLU A 220 2.97 -1.15 29.51
CA GLU A 220 1.84 -1.04 30.44
C GLU A 220 0.48 -1.15 29.73
N LEU A 221 0.29 -0.41 28.63
CA LEU A 221 -0.95 -0.47 27.87
C LEU A 221 -1.12 -1.81 27.17
N THR A 222 -0.03 -2.41 26.68
CA THR A 222 -0.05 -3.75 26.10
C THR A 222 -0.54 -4.78 27.12
N LEU A 223 -0.01 -4.75 28.35
CA LEU A 223 -0.44 -5.65 29.42
C LEU A 223 -1.91 -5.43 29.79
N LEU A 224 -2.37 -4.17 29.87
CA LEU A 224 -3.77 -3.84 30.12
C LEU A 224 -4.70 -4.39 29.02
N ILE A 225 -4.36 -4.13 27.75
CA ILE A 225 -5.16 -4.57 26.60
C ILE A 225 -5.24 -6.09 26.57
N LEU A 226 -4.09 -6.76 26.68
CA LEU A 226 -4.02 -8.23 26.64
C LEU A 226 -4.79 -8.87 27.81
N ASP A 227 -4.71 -8.30 29.03
CA ASP A 227 -5.45 -8.80 30.20
C ASP A 227 -6.98 -8.59 30.07
N LYS A 228 -7.42 -7.45 29.54
CA LYS A 228 -8.86 -7.17 29.37
C LYS A 228 -9.48 -7.94 28.21
N VAL A 229 -8.76 -8.06 27.12
CA VAL A 229 -9.27 -8.69 25.90
C VAL A 229 -9.16 -10.20 25.98
N ASP A 230 -8.07 -10.74 26.52
CA ASP A 230 -7.78 -12.18 26.51
C ASP A 230 -7.87 -12.81 25.11
N PRO A 231 -7.13 -12.29 24.10
CA PRO A 231 -7.35 -12.65 22.70
C PRO A 231 -6.75 -14.02 22.34
N VAL A 232 -7.33 -14.69 21.35
CA VAL A 232 -6.73 -15.87 20.70
C VAL A 232 -5.83 -15.51 19.52
N ALA A 233 -6.01 -14.32 18.95
CA ALA A 233 -5.20 -13.76 17.86
C ALA A 233 -5.23 -12.22 17.92
N VAL A 234 -4.13 -11.60 17.47
CA VAL A 234 -3.98 -10.15 17.39
C VAL A 234 -3.57 -9.75 15.96
N PHE A 235 -4.16 -8.69 15.42
CA PHE A 235 -3.74 -8.09 14.15
C PHE A 235 -3.44 -6.61 14.35
N SER A 236 -2.28 -6.15 13.86
CA SER A 236 -1.86 -4.75 13.92
C SER A 236 -1.50 -4.15 12.56
N GLY A 237 -1.35 -2.83 12.46
CA GLY A 237 -0.87 -2.07 11.27
C GLY A 237 0.36 -1.20 11.60
N ASP A 238 0.41 0.03 11.10
CA ASP A 238 1.36 1.13 11.39
C ASP A 238 2.85 0.90 11.02
N ASP A 239 3.42 -0.28 11.24
CA ASP A 239 4.83 -0.56 10.87
C ASP A 239 5.03 -0.80 9.36
N HIS A 240 3.93 -0.87 8.61
CA HIS A 240 3.84 -1.07 7.16
C HIS A 240 4.37 -2.41 6.63
N ASP A 241 5.22 -3.15 7.36
CA ASP A 241 5.80 -4.43 6.98
C ASP A 241 5.25 -5.59 7.82
N TYR A 242 5.33 -6.79 7.27
CA TYR A 242 4.86 -7.97 7.96
C TYR A 242 5.73 -8.22 9.21
N CYS A 243 5.07 -8.45 10.34
CA CYS A 243 5.73 -8.91 11.55
C CYS A 243 4.89 -9.93 12.29
N LYS A 244 5.47 -11.07 12.64
CA LYS A 244 4.81 -12.09 13.46
C LYS A 244 5.53 -12.27 14.78
N VAL A 245 4.81 -12.10 15.89
CA VAL A 245 5.31 -12.32 17.25
C VAL A 245 4.29 -13.12 18.08
N VAL A 246 4.74 -13.63 19.22
CA VAL A 246 3.90 -14.39 20.15
C VAL A 246 3.92 -13.69 21.50
N HIS A 247 2.74 -13.34 22.00
CA HIS A 247 2.52 -12.78 23.32
C HIS A 247 2.17 -13.88 24.31
N GLN A 248 2.84 -13.88 25.45
CA GLN A 248 2.48 -14.74 26.57
C GLN A 248 1.41 -14.06 27.41
N LEU A 249 0.28 -14.73 27.57
CA LEU A 249 -0.89 -14.23 28.29
C LEU A 249 -0.99 -14.93 29.67
N ARG A 250 -1.91 -14.45 30.51
CA ARG A 250 -2.18 -15.10 31.81
C ARG A 250 -2.76 -16.50 31.60
N GLY A 251 -2.49 -17.43 32.52
CA GLY A 251 -3.02 -18.80 32.40
C GLY A 251 -2.28 -19.71 31.41
N ASN A 252 -1.03 -19.38 31.05
CA ASN A 252 -0.13 -20.18 30.18
C ASN A 252 -0.63 -20.41 28.75
N HIS A 253 -1.58 -19.62 28.26
CA HIS A 253 -1.86 -19.55 26.83
C HIS A 253 -1.10 -18.39 26.17
N SER A 254 -1.14 -18.35 24.84
CA SER A 254 -0.40 -17.36 24.06
C SER A 254 -1.24 -16.91 22.86
N ALA A 255 -1.06 -15.66 22.46
CA ALA A 255 -1.67 -15.10 21.27
C ALA A 255 -0.60 -14.76 20.25
N VAL A 256 -0.85 -15.12 19.00
CA VAL A 256 -0.03 -14.67 17.88
C VAL A 256 -0.50 -13.28 17.48
N GLU A 257 0.43 -12.33 17.43
CA GLU A 257 0.21 -11.05 16.75
C GLU A 257 0.82 -11.08 15.36
N ILE A 258 0.03 -10.65 14.38
CA ILE A 258 0.50 -10.36 13.02
C ILE A 258 0.28 -8.89 12.72
N THR A 259 1.38 -8.16 12.53
CA THR A 259 1.38 -6.84 11.93
C THR A 259 1.19 -7.01 10.42
N VAL A 260 0.08 -6.50 9.92
CA VAL A 260 -0.39 -6.59 8.54
C VAL A 260 0.41 -5.59 7.71
N PRO A 261 1.03 -6.00 6.58
CA PRO A 261 1.75 -5.06 5.75
C PRO A 261 0.80 -4.07 5.06
N THR A 262 1.33 -2.90 4.71
CA THR A 262 0.63 -1.86 3.96
C THR A 262 0.18 -2.36 2.59
N ILE A 263 -1.04 -1.99 2.19
CA ILE A 263 -1.50 -2.16 0.80
C ILE A 263 -0.89 -1.14 -0.16
N SER A 264 -0.33 -0.05 0.36
CA SER A 264 0.16 1.07 -0.43
C SER A 264 1.54 0.80 -1.02
N MET A 265 1.71 1.14 -2.30
CA MET A 265 3.02 1.11 -2.97
C MET A 265 3.96 2.25 -2.53
N ALA A 266 3.49 3.15 -1.67
CA ALA A 266 4.17 4.41 -1.37
C ALA A 266 4.96 4.37 -0.05
N GLN A 267 4.87 3.27 0.71
CA GLN A 267 5.34 3.18 2.09
C GLN A 267 6.67 2.43 2.27
N GLY A 268 7.51 2.47 1.24
CA GLY A 268 8.91 2.00 1.32
C GLY A 268 9.11 0.49 1.17
N LEU A 269 8.03 -0.28 0.99
CA LEU A 269 8.14 -1.72 0.71
C LEU A 269 8.23 -2.03 -0.77
N LYS A 270 9.00 -3.07 -1.09
CA LYS A 270 9.11 -3.59 -2.45
C LYS A 270 7.82 -4.30 -2.87
N TYR A 271 7.24 -5.08 -1.96
CA TYR A 271 5.97 -5.76 -2.17
C TYR A 271 4.99 -5.29 -1.09
N PRO A 272 4.04 -4.40 -1.40
CA PRO A 272 2.88 -4.16 -0.53
C PRO A 272 2.11 -5.47 -0.30
N GLY A 273 1.25 -5.56 0.71
CA GLY A 273 0.56 -6.79 1.04
C GLY A 273 -0.78 -6.59 1.73
N VAL A 274 -1.48 -7.70 1.93
CA VAL A 274 -2.68 -7.81 2.77
C VAL A 274 -2.65 -9.15 3.50
N MET A 275 -3.44 -9.28 4.56
CA MET A 275 -3.66 -10.56 5.23
C MET A 275 -5.10 -11.03 4.96
N ILE A 276 -5.26 -12.33 4.69
CA ILE A 276 -6.57 -12.98 4.69
C ILE A 276 -6.71 -13.79 5.97
N LEU A 277 -7.78 -13.55 6.71
CA LEU A 277 -8.17 -14.35 7.86
C LEU A 277 -9.28 -15.31 7.45
N ASN A 278 -8.96 -16.59 7.36
CA ASN A 278 -9.91 -17.67 7.14
C ASN A 278 -10.36 -18.21 8.48
N ILE A 279 -11.68 -18.27 8.67
CA ILE A 279 -12.34 -18.86 9.82
C ILE A 279 -13.15 -20.02 9.29
N GLU A 280 -12.81 -21.24 9.69
CA GLU A 280 -13.54 -22.45 9.29
C GLU A 280 -13.75 -23.33 10.52
N GLN A 281 -15.02 -23.59 10.86
CA GLN A 281 -15.40 -24.46 11.99
C GLN A 281 -14.72 -24.11 13.33
N GLY A 282 -14.54 -22.81 13.60
CA GLY A 282 -13.88 -22.34 14.84
C GLY A 282 -12.35 -22.48 14.84
N GLN A 283 -11.73 -22.71 13.67
CA GLN A 283 -10.29 -22.63 13.49
C GLN A 283 -9.91 -21.40 12.69
N LEU A 284 -8.81 -20.75 13.10
CA LEU A 284 -8.25 -19.57 12.44
C LEU A 284 -7.05 -19.98 11.60
N ALA A 285 -7.06 -19.59 10.33
CA ALA A 285 -5.92 -19.69 9.42
C ALA A 285 -5.65 -18.32 8.78
N THR A 286 -4.38 -17.99 8.60
CA THR A 286 -3.97 -16.68 8.05
C THR A 286 -3.13 -16.87 6.81
N ASP A 287 -3.45 -16.14 5.76
CA ASP A 287 -2.68 -16.13 4.51
C ASP A 287 -2.14 -14.72 4.25
N LEU A 288 -0.83 -14.63 4.04
CA LEU A 288 -0.16 -13.41 3.61
C LEU A 288 -0.15 -13.31 2.09
N CYS A 289 -0.77 -12.27 1.54
CA CYS A 289 -0.87 -12.06 0.11
C CYS A 289 -0.02 -10.85 -0.31
N TRP A 290 1.14 -11.12 -0.91
CA TRP A 290 2.01 -10.06 -1.44
C TRP A 290 1.49 -9.54 -2.78
N LEU A 291 1.47 -8.23 -2.93
CA LEU A 291 1.07 -7.51 -4.13
C LEU A 291 2.27 -7.23 -5.04
N PRO A 292 2.04 -6.89 -6.32
CA PRO A 292 3.12 -6.67 -7.28
C PRO A 292 4.04 -5.49 -6.90
N ASP A 293 5.33 -5.65 -7.22
CA ASP A 293 6.36 -4.60 -7.13
C ASP A 293 6.16 -3.55 -8.23
N GLN A 294 5.34 -2.55 -7.91
CA GLN A 294 4.96 -1.49 -8.84
C GLN A 294 6.13 -0.56 -9.19
N ILE A 295 7.01 -0.27 -8.21
CA ILE A 295 8.18 0.57 -8.41
C ILE A 295 9.19 -0.11 -9.34
N GLY A 296 9.48 -1.40 -9.09
CA GLY A 296 10.33 -2.21 -9.96
C GLY A 296 9.75 -2.34 -11.37
N LEU A 297 8.42 -2.40 -11.52
CA LEU A 297 7.77 -2.37 -12.82
C LEU A 297 7.99 -1.04 -13.55
N PHE A 298 7.84 0.10 -12.88
CA PHE A 298 8.12 1.41 -13.46
C PHE A 298 9.59 1.56 -13.89
N LEU A 299 10.53 1.07 -13.07
CA LEU A 299 11.95 1.08 -13.43
C LEU A 299 12.24 0.25 -14.68
N ARG A 300 11.62 -0.93 -14.83
CA ARG A 300 11.74 -1.76 -16.05
C ARG A 300 11.22 -1.04 -17.29
N TYR A 301 10.09 -0.35 -17.18
CA TYR A 301 9.59 0.46 -18.29
C TYR A 301 10.53 1.61 -18.64
N ALA A 302 11.13 2.27 -17.65
CA ALA A 302 12.14 3.29 -17.88
C ALA A 302 13.38 2.71 -18.60
N TYR A 303 13.88 1.53 -18.19
CA TYR A 303 14.99 0.87 -18.87
C TYR A 303 14.66 0.51 -20.32
N LEU A 304 13.46 -0.03 -20.59
CA LEU A 304 13.02 -0.35 -21.94
C LEU A 304 12.90 0.90 -22.82
N LEU A 305 12.43 2.01 -22.26
CA LEU A 305 12.37 3.29 -22.96
C LEU A 305 13.77 3.77 -23.35
N VAL A 306 14.72 3.78 -22.40
CA VAL A 306 16.11 4.17 -22.67
C VAL A 306 16.74 3.26 -23.71
N PHE A 307 16.56 1.95 -23.59
CA PHE A 307 17.06 0.97 -24.55
C PHE A 307 16.51 1.22 -25.96
N THR A 308 15.21 1.51 -26.08
CA THR A 308 14.56 1.84 -27.35
C THR A 308 15.15 3.11 -27.96
N ILE A 309 15.36 4.17 -27.17
CA ILE A 309 15.98 5.42 -27.64
C ILE A 309 17.40 5.16 -28.14
N VAL A 310 18.19 4.37 -27.41
CA VAL A 310 19.56 4.01 -27.81
C VAL A 310 19.56 3.24 -29.13
N LEU A 311 18.68 2.25 -29.31
CA LEU A 311 18.57 1.51 -30.57
C LEU A 311 18.18 2.41 -31.75
N LEU A 312 17.24 3.34 -31.56
CA LEU A 312 16.86 4.30 -32.60
C LEU A 312 18.02 5.24 -32.94
N LEU A 313 18.80 5.66 -31.94
CA LEU A 313 19.99 6.50 -32.14
C LEU A 313 21.07 5.74 -32.92
N THR A 314 21.40 4.51 -32.52
CA THR A 314 22.43 3.70 -33.19
C THR A 314 22.01 3.36 -34.62
N TRP A 315 20.73 3.03 -34.84
CA TRP A 315 20.17 2.83 -36.19
C TRP A 315 20.33 4.08 -37.06
N HIS A 316 20.01 5.27 -36.52
CA HIS A 316 20.12 6.51 -37.27
C HIS A 316 21.59 6.86 -37.60
N ILE A 317 22.51 6.65 -36.65
CA ILE A 317 23.95 6.81 -36.87
C ILE A 317 24.46 5.85 -37.95
N PHE A 318 24.04 4.58 -37.91
CA PHE A 318 24.42 3.58 -38.91
C PHE A 318 23.92 3.95 -40.31
N GLN A 319 22.65 4.32 -40.44
CA GLN A 319 22.06 4.79 -41.70
C GLN A 319 22.81 6.01 -42.27
N TYR A 320 23.15 6.96 -41.40
CA TYR A 320 23.93 8.13 -41.80
C TYR A 320 25.34 7.75 -42.27
N ALA A 321 26.05 6.90 -41.53
CA ALA A 321 27.39 6.44 -41.88
C ALA A 321 27.39 5.65 -43.21
N PHE A 322 26.41 4.77 -43.42
CA PHE A 322 26.26 4.00 -44.65
C PHE A 322 25.96 4.90 -45.86
N LYS A 323 25.07 5.90 -45.69
CA LYS A 323 24.77 6.89 -46.74
C LYS A 323 25.98 7.77 -47.06
N SER A 324 26.79 8.11 -46.06
CA SER A 324 28.04 8.85 -46.27
C SER A 324 29.06 8.02 -47.06
N ASN A 325 29.23 6.74 -46.72
CA ASN A 325 30.17 5.85 -47.41
C ASN A 325 29.75 5.55 -48.85
N THR A 326 28.46 5.32 -49.11
CA THR A 326 27.93 5.09 -50.46
C THR A 326 28.04 6.33 -51.34
N ASN A 327 27.75 7.53 -50.82
CA ASN A 327 27.99 8.79 -51.53
C ASN A 327 29.48 9.00 -51.84
N GLY A 328 30.38 8.63 -50.92
CA GLY A 328 31.83 8.68 -51.14
C GLY A 328 32.30 7.71 -52.24
N ALA A 329 31.82 6.47 -52.23
CA ALA A 329 32.15 5.47 -53.25
C ALA A 329 31.62 5.87 -54.64
N GLY A 330 30.39 6.38 -54.72
CA GLY A 330 29.81 6.89 -55.97
C GLY A 330 30.57 8.10 -56.54
N TYR A 331 31.10 8.98 -55.69
CA TYR A 331 31.96 10.08 -56.11
C TYR A 331 33.27 9.59 -56.74
N HIS A 332 33.93 8.60 -56.12
CA HIS A 332 35.18 8.05 -56.64
C HIS A 332 34.98 7.41 -58.02
N LEU A 333 33.92 6.61 -58.20
CA LEU A 333 33.58 6.01 -59.49
C LEU A 333 33.22 7.06 -60.56
N ALA A 334 32.41 8.06 -60.22
CA ALA A 334 32.04 9.13 -61.16
C ALA A 334 33.25 10.00 -61.56
N LYS A 335 34.20 10.22 -60.66
CA LYS A 335 35.45 10.94 -60.95
C LYS A 335 36.35 10.15 -61.92
N GLU A 336 36.38 8.83 -61.80
CA GLU A 336 37.21 7.93 -62.59
C GLU A 336 36.63 7.68 -64.00
N GLU A 337 35.31 7.51 -64.12
CA GLU A 337 34.66 7.24 -65.43
C GLU A 337 34.32 8.50 -66.24
N LEU A 338 33.98 9.63 -65.61
CA LEU A 338 33.42 10.81 -66.31
C LEU A 338 34.34 12.04 -66.32
N GLY A 339 35.52 11.99 -65.70
CA GLY A 339 36.52 13.07 -65.74
C GLY A 339 36.06 14.41 -65.15
N VAL A 340 34.99 14.43 -64.34
CA VAL A 340 34.38 15.67 -63.84
C VAL A 340 35.23 16.27 -62.71
N GLN A 341 35.89 17.39 -62.96
CA GLN A 341 36.79 18.02 -61.98
C GLN A 341 36.09 18.88 -60.92
N HIS A 342 34.83 19.28 -61.10
CA HIS A 342 34.14 20.10 -60.10
C HIS A 342 32.62 19.85 -60.07
N ILE A 343 32.18 19.10 -59.06
CA ILE A 343 30.78 19.09 -58.61
C ILE A 343 30.76 19.62 -57.17
N GLN A 344 30.22 20.82 -56.95
CA GLN A 344 29.97 21.31 -55.60
C GLN A 344 28.71 20.64 -55.03
N PHE A 345 28.89 19.56 -54.26
CA PHE A 345 27.81 19.08 -53.40
C PHE A 345 27.73 19.96 -52.17
N LYS A 346 26.60 20.67 -52.00
CA LYS A 346 26.23 21.27 -50.73
C LYS A 346 26.21 20.14 -49.69
N SER A 347 27.04 20.24 -48.66
CA SER A 347 27.00 19.36 -47.49
C SER A 347 25.55 19.26 -47.02
N ALA A 348 24.95 18.08 -47.12
CA ALA A 348 23.60 17.84 -46.64
C ALA A 348 23.61 18.19 -45.14
N LYS A 349 22.91 19.27 -44.76
CA LYS A 349 22.78 19.67 -43.35
C LYS A 349 22.43 18.44 -42.53
N ARG A 350 23.21 18.15 -41.48
CA ARG A 350 22.92 17.11 -40.48
C ARG A 350 21.54 17.38 -39.91
N SER A 351 20.52 16.71 -40.43
CA SER A 351 19.14 16.87 -39.99
C SER A 351 18.79 15.70 -39.10
N MET A 352 18.61 15.97 -37.81
CA MET A 352 18.08 15.00 -36.84
C MET A 352 16.57 14.78 -37.00
N SER A 353 15.93 15.46 -37.95
CA SER A 353 14.48 15.39 -38.17
C SER A 353 13.94 13.95 -38.33
N PRO A 354 14.59 13.02 -39.09
CA PRO A 354 14.10 11.65 -39.23
C PRO A 354 14.17 10.84 -37.93
N PHE A 355 15.13 11.15 -37.05
CA PHE A 355 15.24 10.52 -35.73
C PHE A 355 14.07 10.91 -34.83
N PHE A 356 13.69 12.19 -34.82
CA PHE A 356 12.52 12.67 -34.05
C PHE A 356 11.20 12.09 -34.59
N TYR A 357 11.06 11.92 -35.91
CA TYR A 357 9.89 11.22 -36.47
C TYR A 357 9.84 9.75 -36.02
N SER A 358 10.98 9.05 -36.04
CA SER A 358 11.06 7.66 -35.60
C SER A 358 10.72 7.51 -34.11
N ILE A 359 11.22 8.39 -33.24
CA ILE A 359 10.83 8.42 -31.83
C ILE A 359 9.33 8.64 -31.70
N ARG A 360 8.78 9.66 -32.39
CA ARG A 360 7.37 9.98 -32.32
C ARG A 360 6.51 8.78 -32.71
N ASP A 361 6.83 8.13 -33.82
CA ASP A 361 6.03 7.03 -34.37
C ASP A 361 6.09 5.78 -33.46
N VAL A 362 7.25 5.49 -32.85
CA VAL A 362 7.39 4.41 -31.85
C VAL A 362 6.71 4.77 -30.52
N ALA A 363 6.86 6.01 -30.07
CA ALA A 363 6.25 6.50 -28.83
C ALA A 363 4.72 6.49 -28.93
N TRP A 364 4.14 6.78 -30.09
CA TRP A 364 2.68 6.73 -30.28
C TRP A 364 2.10 5.35 -29.97
N VAL A 365 2.75 4.26 -30.40
CA VAL A 365 2.29 2.90 -30.11
C VAL A 365 2.34 2.63 -28.60
N GLY A 366 3.44 2.99 -27.95
CA GLY A 366 3.60 2.82 -26.49
C GLY A 366 2.61 3.65 -25.67
N ILE A 367 2.42 4.93 -26.04
CA ILE A 367 1.48 5.83 -25.38
C ILE A 367 0.05 5.37 -25.59
N LEU A 368 -0.34 4.97 -26.80
CA LEU A 368 -1.68 4.48 -27.09
C LEU A 368 -1.97 3.19 -26.30
N ALA A 369 -1.05 2.23 -26.33
CA ALA A 369 -1.17 1.00 -25.55
C ALA A 369 -1.28 1.30 -24.04
N TYR A 370 -0.51 2.27 -23.55
CA TYR A 370 -0.55 2.70 -22.15
C TYR A 370 -1.89 3.35 -21.78
N ILE A 371 -2.41 4.26 -22.61
CA ILE A 371 -3.73 4.90 -22.43
C ILE A 371 -4.83 3.82 -22.41
N ILE A 372 -4.81 2.90 -23.37
CA ILE A 372 -5.74 1.76 -23.42
C ILE A 372 -5.66 0.96 -22.12
N CYS A 373 -4.45 0.65 -21.64
CA CYS A 373 -4.25 -0.08 -20.39
C CYS A 373 -4.72 0.67 -19.14
N ILE A 374 -4.76 2.01 -19.13
CA ILE A 374 -5.28 2.78 -17.99
C ILE A 374 -6.82 2.70 -17.94
N PHE A 375 -7.48 2.81 -19.08
CA PHE A 375 -8.93 2.99 -19.15
C PHE A 375 -9.72 1.69 -19.35
N ILE A 376 -9.10 0.64 -19.90
CA ILE A 376 -9.78 -0.63 -20.22
C ILE A 376 -9.50 -1.73 -19.17
N LEU A 377 -8.34 -1.70 -18.52
CA LEU A 377 -7.91 -2.66 -17.48
C LEU A 377 -7.97 -2.03 -16.09
#